data_AF-A0A5C8DIF1-F1
#
_entry.id   AF-A0A5C8DIF1-F1
#
_cell.length_a   1.000
_cell.length_b   1.000
_cell.length_c   1.000
_cell.angle_alpha   90.00
_cell.angle_beta   90.00
_cell.angle_gamma   90.00
#
_symmetry.space_group_name_H-M   'P 1'
#
loop_
_entity.id
_entity.type
_entity.pdbx_description
1 polymer ?
#
loop_
_entity_poly.entity_id
_entity_poly.type
_entity_poly.pdbx_seq_one_letter_code
_entity_poly.pdbx_strand_id
1 'polypeptide(L)'
;MEHQSASSEITFQHHVSDAEFSKKVKRTTILLSVITVIELAIGLIIYTIHKGPDPNAYLVLAFKGVVCILTLAKAYYIVSVFMHLGDEIRNMIMTIVVPLMLFIWFILAFIIDGNSYKNLRNTYDKHFQETTTPVHHVEEKKAEEPKPGKQ
;
A
#
# COMPACT_ATOMS: atom_id res chain seq x y z
N MET A 1 -24.98 59.27 21.05
CA MET A 1 -25.35 58.28 20.02
C MET A 1 -24.55 58.63 18.79
N GLU A 2 -24.15 57.59 18.03
CA GLU A 2 -23.47 57.67 16.71
C GLU A 2 -21.98 58.09 16.80
N HIS A 3 -21.01 57.40 16.20
CA HIS A 3 -21.03 56.58 14.99
C HIS A 3 -20.35 55.22 15.17
N GLN A 4 -21.07 54.22 14.70
CA GLN A 4 -20.64 52.86 14.48
C GLN A 4 -19.75 52.84 13.22
N SER A 5 -18.43 52.87 13.41
CA SER A 5 -17.48 52.60 12.32
C SER A 5 -17.40 51.09 12.15
N ALA A 6 -18.35 50.54 11.41
CA ALA A 6 -18.30 49.18 10.94
C ALA A 6 -17.03 49.03 10.10
N SER A 7 -16.09 48.23 10.59
CA SER A 7 -14.92 47.82 9.80
C SER A 7 -15.42 47.32 8.47
N SER A 8 -14.95 47.95 7.40
CA SER A 8 -15.04 47.46 6.04
C SER A 8 -14.63 46.00 6.02
N GLU A 9 -15.61 45.12 5.83
CA GLU A 9 -15.41 43.72 5.53
C GLU A 9 -14.47 43.66 4.34
N ILE A 10 -13.23 43.24 4.58
CA ILE A 10 -12.24 43.09 3.53
C ILE A 10 -12.57 41.78 2.82
N THR A 11 -13.55 41.83 1.92
CA THR A 11 -13.82 40.75 0.97
C THR A 11 -12.69 40.72 -0.04
N PHE A 12 -11.57 40.10 0.33
CA PHE A 12 -10.56 39.68 -0.65
C PHE A 12 -11.19 38.56 -1.48
N GLN A 13 -11.91 38.96 -2.54
CA GLN A 13 -12.30 38.09 -3.64
C GLN A 13 -11.01 37.65 -4.36
N HIS A 14 -10.33 36.64 -3.81
CA HIS A 14 -9.23 35.96 -4.46
C HIS A 14 -9.83 35.09 -5.59
N HIS A 15 -10.11 35.75 -6.71
CA HIS A 15 -10.81 35.19 -7.88
C HIS A 15 -9.87 34.27 -8.67
N VAL A 16 -9.37 33.19 -8.05
CA VAL A 16 -8.82 32.07 -8.81
C VAL A 16 -10.03 31.40 -9.43
N SER A 17 -10.28 31.67 -10.70
CA SER A 17 -11.51 31.25 -11.37
C SER A 17 -11.80 29.77 -11.13
N ASP A 18 -12.87 29.46 -10.40
CA ASP A 18 -13.29 28.09 -10.07
C ASP A 18 -13.41 27.18 -11.29
N ALA A 19 -13.64 27.79 -12.46
CA ALA A 19 -13.68 27.13 -13.76
C ALA A 19 -12.33 26.56 -14.22
N GLU A 20 -11.22 27.27 -13.98
CA GLU A 20 -9.85 26.81 -14.31
C GLU A 20 -9.46 25.63 -13.41
N PHE A 21 -9.70 25.77 -12.09
CA PHE A 21 -9.46 24.72 -11.12
C PHE A 21 -10.26 23.45 -11.43
N SER A 22 -11.58 23.60 -11.65
CA SER A 22 -12.45 22.48 -12.00
C SER A 22 -12.05 21.78 -13.30
N LYS A 23 -11.57 22.53 -14.31
CA LYS A 23 -11.04 21.94 -15.55
C LYS A 23 -9.76 21.16 -15.31
N LYS A 24 -8.83 21.69 -14.52
CA LYS A 24 -7.56 21.01 -14.18
C LYS A 24 -7.83 19.71 -13.43
N VAL A 25 -8.65 19.78 -12.38
CA VAL A 25 -9.11 18.64 -11.57
C VAL A 25 -9.76 17.58 -12.47
N LYS A 26 -10.73 17.94 -13.33
CA LYS A 26 -11.38 16.98 -14.22
C LYS A 26 -10.41 16.30 -15.18
N ARG A 27 -9.48 17.04 -15.80
CA ARG A 27 -8.46 16.46 -16.69
C ARG A 27 -7.56 15.48 -15.96
N THR A 28 -7.11 15.85 -14.76
CA THR A 28 -6.31 15.02 -13.87
C THR A 28 -7.07 13.76 -13.44
N THR A 29 -8.33 13.87 -13.02
CA THR A 29 -9.17 12.70 -12.67
C THR A 29 -9.33 11.75 -13.86
N ILE A 30 -9.55 12.27 -15.06
CA ILE A 30 -9.71 11.44 -16.27
C ILE A 30 -8.40 10.74 -16.61
N LEU A 31 -7.28 11.46 -16.65
CA LEU A 31 -5.95 10.88 -16.88
C LEU A 31 -5.66 9.75 -15.88
N LEU A 32 -5.99 9.97 -14.61
CA LEU A 32 -5.72 9.02 -13.55
C LEU A 32 -6.70 7.85 -13.56
N SER A 33 -7.93 8.07 -13.99
CA SER A 33 -8.87 6.99 -14.21
C SER A 33 -8.37 6.07 -15.32
N VAL A 34 -7.94 6.63 -16.45
CA VAL A 34 -7.42 5.87 -17.60
C VAL A 34 -6.19 5.04 -17.22
N ILE A 35 -5.18 5.64 -16.57
CA ILE A 35 -3.98 4.89 -16.17
C ILE A 35 -4.32 3.73 -15.22
N THR A 36 -5.30 3.93 -14.32
CA THR A 36 -5.74 2.89 -13.37
C THR A 36 -6.46 1.74 -14.07
N VAL A 37 -7.33 2.05 -15.04
CA VAL A 37 -8.04 1.02 -15.80
C VAL A 37 -7.05 0.18 -16.61
N ILE A 38 -6.05 0.83 -17.22
CA ILE A 38 -4.98 0.14 -17.96
C ILE A 38 -4.17 -0.77 -17.02
N GLU A 39 -3.78 -0.25 -15.86
CA GLU A 39 -3.00 -0.99 -14.87
C GLU A 39 -3.75 -2.24 -14.36
N LEU A 40 -5.05 -2.09 -14.05
CA LEU A 40 -5.91 -3.21 -13.65
C LEU A 40 -6.12 -4.22 -14.79
N ALA A 41 -6.31 -3.74 -16.02
CA ALA A 41 -6.47 -4.62 -17.18
C ALA A 41 -5.21 -5.47 -17.41
N ILE A 42 -4.02 -4.87 -17.34
CA ILE A 42 -2.75 -5.60 -17.43
C ILE A 42 -2.63 -6.62 -16.29
N GLY A 43 -2.96 -6.22 -15.06
CA GLY A 43 -2.96 -7.13 -13.92
C GLY A 43 -3.89 -8.33 -14.10
N LEU A 44 -5.09 -8.11 -14.66
CA LEU A 44 -6.08 -9.15 -14.92
C LEU A 44 -5.64 -10.10 -16.05
N ILE A 45 -5.10 -9.56 -17.15
CA ILE A 45 -4.59 -10.37 -18.27
C ILE A 45 -3.47 -11.30 -17.77
N ILE A 46 -2.53 -10.77 -17.00
CA ILE A 46 -1.43 -11.56 -16.43
C ILE A 46 -1.96 -12.63 -15.47
N TYR A 47 -2.96 -12.30 -14.64
CA TYR A 47 -3.61 -13.29 -13.78
C TYR A 47 -4.26 -14.44 -14.57
N THR A 48 -4.89 -14.15 -15.72
CA THR A 48 -5.47 -15.18 -16.58
C THR A 48 -4.42 -16.07 -17.25
N ILE A 49 -3.30 -15.49 -17.67
CA ILE A 49 -2.18 -16.23 -18.27
C ILE A 49 -1.43 -17.07 -17.23
N HIS A 50 -1.41 -16.63 -15.96
CA HIS A 50 -0.75 -17.35 -14.85
C HIS A 50 -1.41 -18.69 -14.49
N LYS A 51 -2.67 -18.93 -14.88
CA LYS A 51 -3.33 -20.24 -14.76
C LYS A 51 -2.99 -21.21 -15.89
N GLY A 52 -2.22 -20.77 -16.89
CA GLY A 52 -1.72 -21.60 -17.97
C GLY A 52 -0.54 -22.49 -17.53
N PRO A 53 -0.22 -23.53 -18.33
CA PRO A 53 0.71 -24.60 -17.94
C PRO A 53 2.19 -24.19 -17.76
N ASP A 54 2.62 -23.02 -18.25
CA ASP A 54 4.01 -22.55 -18.15
C ASP A 54 4.12 -21.07 -17.69
N PRO A 55 3.90 -20.76 -16.40
CA PRO A 55 4.02 -19.39 -15.92
C PRO A 55 5.49 -19.00 -15.71
N ASN A 56 5.99 -18.07 -16.52
CA ASN A 56 7.29 -17.44 -16.29
C ASN A 56 7.23 -16.55 -15.02
N ALA A 57 7.66 -17.11 -13.89
CA ALA A 57 7.59 -16.48 -12.57
C ALA A 57 8.27 -15.10 -12.52
N TYR A 58 9.39 -14.93 -13.24
CA TYR A 58 10.13 -13.66 -13.28
C TYR A 58 9.33 -12.56 -13.97
N LEU A 59 8.65 -12.89 -15.07
CA LEU A 59 7.83 -11.94 -15.83
C LEU A 59 6.66 -11.46 -14.96
N VAL A 60 6.01 -12.38 -14.26
CA VAL A 60 4.89 -12.05 -13.37
C VAL A 60 5.34 -11.19 -12.18
N LEU A 61 6.50 -11.49 -11.59
CA LEU A 61 7.07 -10.68 -10.52
C LEU A 61 7.41 -9.26 -11.02
N ALA A 62 8.00 -9.14 -12.21
CA ALA A 62 8.32 -7.86 -12.83
C ALA A 62 7.05 -7.01 -13.04
N PHE A 63 5.99 -7.58 -13.61
CA PHE A 63 4.73 -6.86 -13.80
C PHE A 63 4.05 -6.47 -12.48
N LYS A 64 4.09 -7.34 -11.46
CA LYS A 64 3.60 -6.98 -10.11
C LYS A 64 4.38 -5.81 -9.54
N GLY A 65 5.70 -5.76 -9.76
CA GLY A 65 6.54 -4.62 -9.40
C GLY A 65 6.15 -3.34 -10.15
N VAL A 66 5.96 -3.42 -11.48
CA VAL A 66 5.55 -2.27 -12.31
C VAL A 66 4.20 -1.71 -11.88
N VAL A 67 3.20 -2.57 -11.68
CA VAL A 67 1.87 -2.19 -11.17
C VAL A 67 2.01 -1.52 -9.79
N CYS A 68 2.79 -2.10 -8.87
CA CYS A 68 3.04 -1.48 -7.57
C CYS A 68 3.64 -0.07 -7.68
N ILE A 69 4.64 0.12 -8.54
CA ILE A 69 5.28 1.43 -8.75
C ILE A 69 4.31 2.42 -9.39
N LEU A 70 3.51 2.00 -10.38
CA LEU A 70 2.49 2.85 -11.02
C LEU A 70 1.40 3.28 -10.03
N THR A 71 0.95 2.37 -9.17
CA THR A 71 0.02 2.70 -8.07
C THR A 71 0.61 3.77 -7.14
N LEU A 72 1.88 3.64 -6.73
CA LEU A 72 2.55 4.64 -5.88
C LEU A 72 2.72 5.99 -6.58
N ALA A 73 3.15 5.97 -7.85
CA ALA A 73 3.31 7.18 -8.67
C ALA A 73 1.97 7.89 -8.86
N LYS A 74 0.89 7.14 -9.08
CA LYS A 74 -0.48 7.67 -9.14
C LYS A 74 -0.86 8.33 -7.83
N ALA A 75 -0.65 7.67 -6.69
CA ALA A 75 -0.98 8.25 -5.38
C ALA A 75 -0.23 9.56 -5.14
N TYR A 76 1.05 9.63 -5.48
CA TYR A 76 1.83 10.86 -5.44
C TYR A 76 1.26 11.94 -6.37
N TYR A 77 0.88 11.59 -7.59
CA TYR A 77 0.29 12.53 -8.55
C TYR A 77 -1.09 13.05 -8.10
N ILE A 78 -1.90 12.23 -7.42
CA ILE A 78 -3.15 12.68 -6.80
C ILE A 78 -2.84 13.76 -5.76
N VAL A 79 -1.92 13.48 -4.85
CA VAL A 79 -1.56 14.40 -3.78
C VAL A 79 -1.01 15.70 -4.38
N SER A 80 -0.09 15.64 -5.33
CA SER A 80 0.52 16.84 -5.91
C SER A 80 -0.48 17.72 -6.68
N VAL A 81 -1.43 17.13 -7.40
CA VAL A 81 -2.35 17.89 -8.28
C VAL A 81 -3.67 18.28 -7.60
N PHE A 82 -4.31 17.40 -6.84
CA PHE A 82 -5.60 17.71 -6.20
C PHE A 82 -5.46 18.59 -4.97
N MET A 83 -4.31 18.54 -4.30
CA MET A 83 -4.05 19.45 -3.18
C MET A 83 -3.40 20.76 -3.65
N HIS A 84 -3.39 21.10 -4.94
CA HIS A 84 -2.79 22.36 -5.43
C HIS A 84 -1.32 22.54 -5.00
N LEU A 85 -0.61 21.43 -4.71
CA LEU A 85 0.70 21.33 -4.04
C LEU A 85 1.93 21.77 -4.87
N GLY A 86 1.73 22.43 -6.01
CA GLY A 86 2.80 22.87 -6.90
C GLY A 86 3.42 24.23 -6.56
N ASP A 87 2.61 25.30 -6.51
CA ASP A 87 3.13 26.67 -6.69
C ASP A 87 3.08 27.57 -5.43
N GLU A 88 2.38 27.15 -4.37
CA GLU A 88 2.07 27.94 -3.15
C GLU A 88 2.51 27.27 -1.80
N ILE A 89 3.33 26.20 -1.85
CA ILE A 89 2.95 24.98 -1.10
C ILE A 89 3.83 24.56 0.10
N ARG A 90 4.93 25.24 0.37
CA ARG A 90 5.85 24.78 1.42
C ARG A 90 5.17 24.54 2.79
N ASN A 91 4.17 25.34 3.13
CA ASN A 91 3.39 25.19 4.37
C ASN A 91 2.33 24.08 4.31
N MET A 92 1.69 23.85 3.16
CA MET A 92 0.62 22.85 3.06
C MET A 92 1.15 21.43 2.84
N ILE A 93 2.32 21.26 2.22
CA ILE A 93 3.01 19.97 2.21
C ILE A 93 3.27 19.49 3.63
N MET A 94 3.70 20.38 4.54
CA MET A 94 4.01 20.01 5.92
C MET A 94 2.80 19.47 6.69
N THR A 95 1.61 20.02 6.48
CA THR A 95 0.39 19.56 7.18
C THR A 95 -0.16 18.24 6.66
N ILE A 96 0.18 17.85 5.43
CA ILE A 96 -0.19 16.56 4.84
C ILE A 96 0.88 15.50 5.11
N VAL A 97 2.15 15.86 4.95
CA VAL A 97 3.29 14.92 5.09
C VAL A 97 3.49 14.50 6.53
N VAL A 98 3.32 15.40 7.52
CA VAL A 98 3.47 15.05 8.94
C VAL A 98 2.51 13.93 9.38
N PRO A 99 1.19 14.03 9.17
CA PRO A 99 0.27 12.94 9.51
C PRO A 99 0.51 11.66 8.68
N LEU A 100 0.91 11.77 7.40
CA LEU A 100 1.28 10.59 6.60
C LEU A 100 2.55 9.89 7.13
N MET A 101 3.57 10.65 7.54
CA MET A 101 4.78 10.13 8.16
C MET A 101 4.48 9.46 9.49
N LEU A 102 3.63 10.06 10.33
CA LEU A 102 3.19 9.43 11.58
C LEU A 102 2.42 8.13 11.30
N PHE A 103 1.59 8.08 10.27
CA PHE A 103 0.87 6.88 9.90
C PHE A 103 1.81 5.74 9.45
N ILE A 104 2.79 6.03 8.60
CA ILE A 104 3.78 5.04 8.15
C ILE A 104 4.64 4.56 9.34
N TRP A 105 5.07 5.49 10.20
CA TRP A 105 5.82 5.19 11.41
C TRP A 105 5.02 4.29 12.36
N PHE A 106 3.72 4.56 12.54
CA PHE A 106 2.81 3.74 13.34
C PHE A 106 2.73 2.32 12.80
N ILE A 107 2.50 2.13 11.48
CA ILE A 107 2.48 0.80 10.86
C ILE A 107 3.80 0.05 11.12
N LEU A 108 4.95 0.70 10.96
CA LEU A 108 6.24 0.08 11.26
C LEU A 108 6.36 -0.33 12.72
N ALA A 109 5.96 0.54 13.65
CA ALA A 109 5.97 0.25 15.08
C ALA A 109 5.09 -0.96 15.40
N PHE A 110 3.87 -1.05 14.84
CA PHE A 110 2.99 -2.22 15.03
C PHE A 110 3.57 -3.51 14.44
N ILE A 111 4.25 -3.46 13.30
CA ILE A 111 4.86 -4.66 12.72
C ILE A 111 6.00 -5.16 13.62
N ILE A 112 6.86 -4.25 14.09
CA ILE A 112 7.98 -4.59 14.97
C ILE A 112 7.48 -5.11 16.32
N ASP A 113 6.56 -4.38 16.95
CA ASP A 113 6.00 -4.74 18.25
C ASP A 113 5.11 -5.99 18.17
N GLY A 114 4.34 -6.14 17.08
CA GLY A 114 3.58 -7.34 16.80
C GLY A 114 4.45 -8.58 16.56
N ASN A 115 5.59 -8.43 15.86
CA ASN A 115 6.55 -9.51 15.69
C ASN A 115 7.25 -9.88 17.01
N SER A 116 7.56 -8.87 17.84
CA SER A 116 8.05 -9.07 19.21
C SER A 116 7.04 -9.84 20.05
N TYR A 117 5.79 -9.39 20.09
CA TYR A 117 4.69 -10.04 20.81
C TYR A 117 4.50 -11.50 20.40
N LYS A 118 4.54 -11.79 19.09
CA LYS A 118 4.47 -13.17 18.56
C LYS A 118 5.64 -14.02 19.04
N ASN A 119 6.86 -13.48 19.04
CA ASN A 119 8.06 -14.21 19.46
C ASN A 119 8.06 -14.52 20.96
N LEU A 120 7.66 -13.56 21.79
CA LEU A 120 7.54 -13.76 23.24
C LEU A 120 6.48 -14.81 23.57
N ARG A 121 5.31 -14.77 22.92
CA ARG A 121 4.27 -15.77 23.12
C ARG A 121 4.71 -17.17 22.69
N ASN A 122 5.48 -17.28 21.60
CA ASN A 122 6.04 -18.57 21.18
C ASN A 122 7.09 -19.11 22.17
N THR A 123 7.85 -18.21 22.82
CA THR A 123 8.97 -18.60 23.71
C THR A 123 8.51 -18.97 25.12
N TYR A 124 7.51 -18.27 25.68
CA TYR A 124 7.11 -18.40 27.09
C TYR A 124 5.84 -19.21 27.33
N ASP A 125 5.02 -19.46 26.29
CA ASP A 125 3.80 -20.27 26.39
C ASP A 125 3.95 -21.60 25.63
N LYS A 126 4.37 -22.66 26.36
CA LYS A 126 4.55 -24.02 25.79
C LYS A 126 3.23 -24.62 25.29
N HIS A 127 2.09 -24.30 25.91
CA HIS A 127 0.79 -24.82 25.48
C HIS A 127 0.34 -24.23 24.14
N PHE A 128 0.74 -22.99 23.84
CA PHE A 128 0.48 -22.38 22.55
C PHE A 128 1.33 -22.99 21.42
N GLN A 129 2.58 -23.39 21.69
CA GLN A 129 3.43 -24.10 20.73
C GLN A 129 2.87 -25.48 20.36
N GLU A 130 2.40 -26.25 21.35
CA GLU A 130 1.83 -27.59 21.13
C GLU A 130 0.55 -27.57 20.28
N THR A 131 -0.23 -26.47 20.34
CA THR A 131 -1.49 -26.33 19.59
C THR A 131 -1.29 -25.79 18.17
N THR A 132 -0.23 -25.02 17.92
CA THR A 132 0.04 -24.39 16.61
C THR A 132 1.06 -25.12 15.75
N THR A 133 1.82 -26.05 16.33
CA THR A 133 2.69 -26.94 15.57
C THR A 133 1.82 -28.02 14.90
N PRO A 134 1.81 -28.14 13.56
CA PRO A 134 1.10 -29.24 12.92
C PRO A 134 1.74 -30.54 13.41
N VAL A 135 0.93 -31.40 14.04
CA VAL A 135 1.35 -32.76 14.41
C VAL A 135 1.62 -33.50 13.11
N HIS A 136 2.86 -33.43 12.64
CA HIS A 136 3.34 -34.30 11.58
C HIS A 136 3.25 -35.72 12.15
N HIS A 137 2.24 -36.48 11.72
CA HIS A 137 2.24 -37.92 11.88
C HIS A 137 3.57 -38.41 11.30
N VAL A 138 4.46 -38.86 12.18
CA VAL A 138 5.64 -39.62 11.83
C VAL A 138 5.09 -40.97 11.38
N GLU A 139 4.78 -41.09 10.08
CA GLU A 139 4.52 -42.38 9.47
C GLU A 139 5.83 -43.19 9.53
N GLU A 140 5.75 -44.31 10.24
CA GLU A 140 6.80 -45.33 10.35
C GLU A 140 7.28 -45.74 8.95
N LYS A 141 8.45 -45.25 8.52
CA LYS A 141 9.28 -46.04 7.60
C LYS A 141 10.13 -47.00 8.43
N LYS A 142 9.51 -48.14 8.69
CA LYS A 142 10.10 -49.42 9.06
C LYS A 142 11.45 -49.58 8.33
N ALA A 143 12.54 -49.57 9.10
CA ALA A 143 13.86 -49.94 8.60
C ALA A 143 13.81 -51.44 8.25
N GLU A 144 13.79 -51.77 6.96
CA GLU A 144 14.08 -53.12 6.48
C GLU A 144 15.55 -53.43 6.76
N GLU A 145 15.78 -54.44 7.61
CA GLU A 145 17.07 -55.05 7.87
C GLU A 145 17.67 -55.64 6.57
N PRO A 146 18.92 -55.34 6.19
CA PRO A 146 19.59 -56.12 5.17
C PRO A 146 20.11 -57.42 5.79
N LYS A 147 19.51 -58.55 5.41
CA LYS A 147 20.07 -59.89 5.70
C LYS A 147 21.42 -60.04 4.98
N PRO A 148 22.53 -60.37 5.66
CA PRO A 148 23.73 -60.82 4.97
C PRO A 148 23.55 -62.29 4.58
N GLY A 149 23.70 -62.57 3.29
CA GLY A 149 23.76 -63.93 2.74
C GLY A 149 24.94 -64.70 3.34
N LYS A 150 24.67 -65.91 3.81
CA LYS A 150 25.70 -66.88 4.22
C LYS A 150 26.29 -67.54 2.98
N GLN A 151 27.62 -67.68 2.97
CA GLN A 151 28.33 -68.71 2.20
C GLN A 151 28.01 -70.09 2.77
#